data_AF-A0A534QXJ3-F1
#
_entry.id   AF-A0A534QXJ3-F1
#
_cell.length_a   1.000
_cell.length_b   1.000
_cell.length_c   1.000
_cell.angle_alpha   90.00
_cell.angle_beta   90.00
_cell.angle_gamma   90.00
#
_symmetry.space_group_name_H-M   'P 1'
#
loop_
_entity.id
_entity.type
_entity.pdbx_description
1 polymer ?
#
loop_
_entity_poly.entity_id
_entity_poly.type
_entity_poly.pdbx_seq_one_letter_code
_entity_poly.pdbx_strand_id
1 'polypeptide(L)'
;GVTFVLYFFFHTLYVLPHHALGPELTLDYHERSVLFGVREAFGILGTIVAAVAPGLLLQRMGDERRVFAFLGALFGILLVLLYTMLVVRVRERPDFVARAPNPFVPGVRRSLRNRPFRILLATYVVASVTGAIPGTLMPFFNAYVIRPANPAVWLSIFLTAYFGAGLLCLPLWVAAARRFGKRPAWLASFVMGTTGGGAMFFLGEGDTLPLLFLIGWAGSSFGAGLFLAPAMQADVIDYDELHTGRRREAQYTAFWTMWPKFVAIPSAAVPIAILASLGYVPNVVQTPAVVLAIKSIFALAPATFAILAFLIAWRFPIDEPAHRAILAGIGRHAHGEDAVDPLTHEVLPPPAARAVDEPTAWFLDYFSARELRRFLGMGPGTPVRDVRRAALLCGIVAVGAGALGARSVTNLAADPGAVGVLAIVLAGFALAVACFHLLRLGAAHRLAAGAVPAEVIRRHLGLAAAPAPAVPRRA
;
A
#
# COMPACT_ATOMS: atom_id res chain seq x y z
N GLY A 1 2.61 11.76 22.90
CA GLY A 1 3.82 11.15 22.31
C GLY A 1 3.79 9.64 22.39
N VAL A 2 4.21 9.04 23.51
CA VAL A 2 4.34 7.58 23.69
C VAL A 2 3.05 6.81 23.36
N THR A 3 1.90 7.23 23.90
CA THR A 3 0.60 6.58 23.64
C THR A 3 0.25 6.53 22.16
N PHE A 4 0.60 7.57 21.40
CA PHE A 4 0.34 7.65 19.96
C PHE A 4 1.22 6.68 19.16
N VAL A 5 2.48 6.53 19.58
CA VAL A 5 3.41 5.53 19.01
C VAL A 5 2.91 4.11 19.28
N LEU A 6 2.51 3.83 20.53
CA LEU A 6 1.95 2.53 20.91
C LEU A 6 0.68 2.23 20.11
N TYR A 7 -0.21 3.21 19.94
CA TYR A 7 -1.41 3.05 19.13
C TYR A 7 -1.09 2.60 17.70
N PHE A 8 -0.20 3.31 16.99
CA PHE A 8 0.15 2.92 15.61
C PHE A 8 0.90 1.58 15.52
N PHE A 9 1.69 1.25 16.53
CA PHE A 9 2.36 -0.03 16.64
C PHE A 9 1.35 -1.18 16.74
N PHE A 10 0.45 -1.13 17.74
CA PHE A 10 -0.58 -2.16 17.92
C PHE A 10 -1.59 -2.17 16.77
N HIS A 11 -1.93 -1.00 16.22
CA HIS A 11 -2.76 -0.89 15.03
C HIS A 11 -2.18 -1.68 13.87
N THR A 12 -0.88 -1.50 13.59
CA THR A 12 -0.21 -2.26 12.51
C THR A 12 -0.16 -3.75 12.83
N LEU A 13 0.03 -4.12 14.10
CA LEU A 13 0.13 -5.51 14.54
C LEU A 13 -1.16 -6.31 14.29
N TYR A 14 -2.34 -5.70 14.49
CA TYR A 14 -3.62 -6.39 14.26
C TYR A 14 -4.13 -6.26 12.83
N VAL A 15 -3.95 -5.09 12.19
CA VAL A 15 -4.43 -4.82 10.82
C VAL A 15 -3.81 -5.79 9.83
N LEU A 16 -2.52 -6.09 9.99
CA LEU A 16 -1.82 -6.90 9.01
C LEU A 16 -2.37 -8.35 8.91
N PRO A 17 -2.52 -9.12 10.01
CA PRO A 17 -3.22 -10.40 9.98
C PRO A 17 -4.68 -10.29 9.54
N HIS A 18 -5.41 -9.27 9.99
CA HIS A 18 -6.82 -9.08 9.63
C HIS A 18 -7.01 -8.91 8.12
N HIS A 19 -6.17 -8.10 7.47
CA HIS A 19 -6.24 -7.91 6.02
C HIS A 19 -5.76 -9.15 5.25
N ALA A 20 -4.82 -9.91 5.80
CA ALA A 20 -4.33 -11.15 5.20
C ALA A 20 -5.36 -12.29 5.25
N LEU A 21 -6.31 -12.27 6.19
CA LEU A 21 -7.38 -13.26 6.25
C LEU A 21 -8.39 -13.12 5.09
N GLY A 22 -8.55 -11.90 4.55
CA GLY A 22 -9.56 -11.61 3.52
C GLY A 22 -9.47 -12.49 2.28
N PRO A 23 -8.31 -12.60 1.60
CA PRO A 23 -8.15 -13.44 0.42
C PRO A 23 -8.20 -14.95 0.70
N GLU A 24 -7.97 -15.39 1.94
CA GLU A 24 -8.08 -16.82 2.35
C GLU A 24 -9.54 -17.29 2.46
N LEU A 25 -10.49 -16.37 2.71
CA LEU A 25 -11.89 -16.72 2.96
C LEU A 25 -12.61 -17.24 1.71
N THR A 26 -12.40 -16.60 0.55
CA THR A 26 -12.99 -17.02 -0.74
C THR A 26 -12.01 -16.90 -1.90
N LEU A 27 -12.06 -17.89 -2.79
CA LEU A 27 -11.27 -17.97 -4.01
C LEU A 27 -12.06 -17.50 -5.25
N ASP A 28 -13.39 -17.32 -5.12
CA ASP A 28 -14.22 -16.88 -6.22
C ASP A 28 -14.00 -15.39 -6.53
N TYR A 29 -13.86 -15.07 -7.82
CA TYR A 29 -13.52 -13.74 -8.30
C TYR A 29 -14.57 -12.68 -7.90
N HIS A 30 -15.86 -13.04 -7.94
CA HIS A 30 -16.98 -12.13 -7.71
C HIS A 30 -17.39 -12.06 -6.23
N GLU A 31 -17.39 -13.18 -5.52
CA GLU A 31 -17.62 -13.21 -4.07
C GLU A 31 -16.57 -12.39 -3.32
N ARG A 32 -15.32 -12.45 -3.77
CA ARG A 32 -14.21 -11.70 -3.17
C ARG A 32 -14.43 -10.19 -3.25
N SER A 33 -14.95 -9.68 -4.37
CA SER A 33 -15.31 -8.27 -4.51
C SER A 33 -16.44 -7.87 -3.56
N VAL A 34 -17.42 -8.75 -3.32
CA VAL A 34 -18.49 -8.48 -2.35
C VAL A 34 -17.94 -8.47 -0.93
N LEU A 35 -17.12 -9.45 -0.57
CA LEU A 35 -16.53 -9.58 0.76
C LEU A 35 -15.75 -8.31 1.13
N PHE A 36 -14.84 -7.87 0.25
CA PHE A 36 -14.11 -6.62 0.47
C PHE A 36 -15.05 -5.42 0.44
N GLY A 37 -16.04 -5.38 -0.45
CA GLY A 37 -17.04 -4.31 -0.49
C GLY A 37 -17.78 -4.14 0.84
N VAL A 38 -18.26 -5.24 1.45
CA VAL A 38 -18.95 -5.21 2.75
C VAL A 38 -18.00 -4.77 3.87
N ARG A 39 -16.78 -5.29 3.90
CA ARG A 39 -15.76 -4.88 4.89
C ARG A 39 -15.51 -3.38 4.84
N GLU A 40 -15.28 -2.84 3.64
CA GLU A 40 -15.02 -1.42 3.45
C GLU A 40 -16.25 -0.57 3.75
N ALA A 41 -17.47 -1.05 3.46
CA ALA A 41 -18.70 -0.37 3.84
C ALA A 41 -18.78 -0.17 5.36
N PHE A 42 -18.48 -1.19 6.16
CA PHE A 42 -18.38 -1.05 7.62
C PHE A 42 -17.25 -0.10 8.06
N GLY A 43 -16.12 -0.09 7.35
CA GLY A 43 -15.02 0.85 7.58
C GLY A 43 -15.42 2.32 7.35
N ILE A 44 -16.16 2.60 6.27
CA ILE A 44 -16.69 3.94 6.00
C ILE A 44 -17.74 4.32 7.06
N LEU A 45 -18.63 3.40 7.41
CA LEU A 45 -19.66 3.63 8.43
C LEU A 45 -19.02 3.96 9.79
N GLY A 46 -18.00 3.20 10.19
CA GLY A 46 -17.22 3.46 11.39
C GLY A 46 -16.53 4.83 11.35
N THR A 47 -16.01 5.24 10.18
CA THR A 47 -15.40 6.56 9.98
C THR A 47 -16.41 7.70 10.15
N ILE A 48 -17.61 7.54 9.61
CA ILE A 48 -18.71 8.51 9.78
C ILE A 48 -19.11 8.62 11.26
N VAL A 49 -19.26 7.48 11.95
CA VAL A 49 -19.56 7.45 13.39
C VAL A 49 -18.45 8.14 14.18
N ALA A 50 -17.18 7.86 13.88
CA ALA A 50 -16.03 8.49 14.55
C ALA A 50 -15.96 10.01 14.31
N ALA A 51 -16.37 10.49 13.14
CA ALA A 51 -16.40 11.92 12.82
C ALA A 51 -17.54 12.67 13.54
N VAL A 52 -18.71 12.03 13.71
CA VAL A 52 -19.91 12.68 14.26
C VAL A 52 -20.05 12.50 15.77
N ALA A 53 -19.69 11.33 16.31
CA ALA A 53 -19.95 10.99 17.71
C ALA A 53 -19.33 11.96 18.74
N PRO A 54 -18.07 12.43 18.60
CA PRO A 54 -17.49 13.36 19.57
C PRO A 54 -18.28 14.67 19.68
N GLY A 55 -18.72 15.23 18.56
CA GLY A 55 -19.49 16.48 18.54
C GLY A 55 -20.84 16.36 19.25
N LEU A 56 -21.57 15.28 19.01
CA LEU A 56 -22.86 15.01 19.67
C LEU A 56 -22.71 14.77 21.18
N LEU A 57 -21.67 14.04 21.58
CA LEU A 57 -21.41 13.75 22.98
C LEU A 57 -20.89 14.98 23.74
N LEU A 58 -20.11 15.84 23.09
CA LEU A 58 -19.60 17.06 23.68
C LEU A 58 -20.74 18.02 24.07
N GLN A 59 -21.79 18.12 23.24
CA GLN A 59 -22.99 18.90 23.56
C GLN A 59 -23.71 18.41 24.83
N ARG A 60 -23.56 17.14 25.20
CA ARG A 60 -24.20 16.54 26.38
C ARG A 60 -23.31 16.50 27.61
N MET A 61 -22.02 16.21 27.43
CA MET A 61 -21.08 15.95 28.51
C MET A 61 -20.23 17.18 28.88
N GLY A 62 -20.09 18.17 27.99
CA GLY A 62 -19.40 19.44 28.22
C GLY A 62 -17.87 19.36 28.41
N ASP A 63 -17.30 18.16 28.52
CA ASP A 63 -15.87 17.93 28.77
C ASP A 63 -15.29 16.97 27.72
N GLU A 64 -14.42 17.52 26.87
CA GLU A 64 -13.73 16.80 25.80
C GLU A 64 -12.98 15.56 26.31
N ARG A 65 -12.30 15.67 27.45
CA ARG A 65 -11.53 14.56 28.02
C ARG A 65 -12.43 13.39 28.41
N ARG A 66 -13.59 13.68 28.99
CA ARG A 66 -14.59 12.65 29.36
C ARG A 66 -15.21 12.00 28.13
N VAL A 67 -15.52 12.78 27.10
CA VAL A 67 -16.08 12.26 25.83
C VAL A 67 -15.11 11.28 25.18
N PHE A 68 -13.85 11.65 25.01
CA PHE A 68 -12.85 10.77 24.39
C PHE A 68 -12.49 9.56 25.26
N ALA A 69 -12.47 9.71 26.60
CA ALA A 69 -12.29 8.57 27.50
C ALA A 69 -13.42 7.55 27.37
N PHE A 70 -14.68 8.02 27.30
CA PHE A 70 -15.85 7.17 27.10
C PHE A 70 -15.80 6.46 25.75
N LEU A 71 -15.56 7.19 24.65
CA LEU A 71 -15.45 6.61 23.30
C LEU A 71 -14.31 5.59 23.21
N GLY A 72 -13.16 5.91 23.80
CA GLY A 72 -12.01 5.00 23.86
C GLY A 72 -12.33 3.70 24.59
N ALA A 73 -13.01 3.76 25.74
CA ALA A 73 -13.44 2.59 26.48
C ALA A 73 -14.49 1.77 25.69
N LEU A 74 -15.50 2.43 25.13
CA LEU A 74 -16.57 1.79 24.35
C LEU A 74 -16.01 1.03 23.14
N PHE A 75 -15.20 1.68 22.30
CA PHE A 75 -14.62 1.05 21.12
C PHE A 75 -13.55 0.03 21.48
N GLY A 76 -12.80 0.23 22.57
CA GLY A 76 -11.86 -0.77 23.08
C GLY A 76 -12.55 -2.07 23.48
N ILE A 77 -13.66 -1.99 24.23
CA ILE A 77 -14.46 -3.15 24.62
C ILE A 77 -15.06 -3.83 23.40
N LEU A 78 -15.64 -3.05 22.48
CA LEU A 78 -16.23 -3.58 21.25
C LEU A 78 -15.19 -4.31 20.39
N LEU A 79 -13.98 -3.76 20.27
CA LEU A 79 -12.89 -4.38 19.52
C LEU A 79 -12.50 -5.73 20.13
N VAL A 80 -12.34 -5.82 21.45
CA VAL A 80 -12.06 -7.10 22.13
C VAL A 80 -13.18 -8.11 21.86
N LEU A 81 -14.43 -7.71 22.06
CA LEU A 81 -15.59 -8.59 21.87
C LEU A 81 -15.67 -9.14 20.44
N LEU A 82 -15.55 -8.27 19.43
CA LEU A 82 -15.67 -8.66 18.02
C LEU A 82 -14.49 -9.52 17.56
N TYR A 83 -13.27 -9.23 17.99
CA TYR A 83 -12.11 -10.08 17.66
C TYR A 83 -12.15 -11.43 18.39
N THR A 84 -12.63 -11.48 19.63
CA THR A 84 -12.87 -12.76 20.31
C THR A 84 -13.93 -13.57 19.55
N MET A 85 -15.01 -12.94 19.09
CA MET A 85 -16.01 -13.60 18.26
C MET A 85 -15.41 -14.11 16.94
N LEU A 86 -14.56 -13.31 16.28
CA LEU A 86 -13.87 -13.69 15.05
C LEU A 86 -13.04 -14.97 15.26
N VAL A 87 -12.19 -14.99 16.29
CA VAL A 87 -11.30 -16.12 16.60
C VAL A 87 -12.09 -17.39 16.94
N VAL A 88 -13.22 -17.26 17.64
CA VAL A 88 -14.04 -18.43 18.03
C VAL A 88 -14.88 -18.96 16.87
N ARG A 89 -15.35 -18.09 15.96
CA ARG A 89 -16.30 -18.46 14.90
C ARG A 89 -15.66 -18.78 13.56
N VAL A 90 -14.57 -18.13 13.20
CA VAL A 90 -13.88 -18.34 11.92
C VAL A 90 -12.88 -19.47 12.09
N ARG A 91 -13.12 -20.59 11.39
CA ARG A 91 -12.21 -21.73 11.35
C ARG A 91 -11.24 -21.57 10.18
N GLU A 92 -9.94 -21.70 10.47
CA GLU A 92 -8.90 -21.74 9.45
C GLU A 92 -8.98 -23.03 8.62
N ARG A 93 -8.63 -22.97 7.34
CA ARG A 93 -8.61 -24.15 6.47
C ARG A 93 -7.35 -24.99 6.77
N PRO A 94 -7.48 -26.31 7.00
CA PRO A 94 -6.33 -27.17 7.37
C PRO A 94 -5.17 -27.11 6.35
N ASP A 95 -5.50 -26.97 5.06
CA ASP A 95 -4.53 -26.94 3.95
C ASP A 95 -3.61 -25.72 3.97
N PHE A 96 -3.97 -24.67 4.71
CA PHE A 96 -3.17 -23.46 4.88
C PHE A 96 -2.31 -23.48 6.15
N VAL A 97 -2.76 -24.16 7.21
CA VAL A 97 -2.07 -24.24 8.51
C VAL A 97 -0.77 -25.07 8.45
N ALA A 98 -0.71 -26.10 7.60
CA ALA A 98 0.41 -27.05 7.53
C ALA A 98 1.67 -26.51 6.80
N ARG A 99 1.68 -25.27 6.32
CA ARG A 99 2.72 -24.77 5.39
C ARG A 99 3.86 -24.04 6.12
N ALA A 100 5.10 -24.31 5.71
CA ALA A 100 6.28 -23.68 6.29
C ALA A 100 6.27 -22.14 6.10
N PRO A 101 6.72 -21.36 7.10
CA PRO A 101 6.73 -19.91 7.01
C PRO A 101 7.61 -19.42 5.85
N ASN A 102 7.09 -18.44 5.10
CA ASN A 102 7.83 -17.87 3.98
C ASN A 102 8.90 -16.90 4.49
N PRO A 103 10.17 -17.03 4.06
CA PRO A 103 11.21 -16.10 4.49
C PRO A 103 10.91 -14.70 3.96
N PHE A 104 11.10 -13.70 4.82
CA PHE A 104 10.73 -12.31 4.53
C PHE A 104 11.47 -11.75 3.31
N VAL A 105 12.81 -11.77 3.31
CA VAL A 105 13.63 -11.11 2.27
C VAL A 105 13.37 -11.68 0.87
N PRO A 106 13.38 -13.00 0.63
CA PRO A 106 13.01 -13.55 -0.67
C PRO A 106 11.57 -13.25 -1.05
N GLY A 107 10.66 -13.25 -0.08
CA GLY A 107 9.26 -12.87 -0.25
C GLY A 107 9.12 -11.47 -0.84
N VAL A 108 9.81 -10.49 -0.24
CA VAL A 108 9.90 -9.11 -0.75
C VAL A 108 10.38 -9.07 -2.19
N ARG A 109 11.52 -9.72 -2.48
CA ARG A 109 12.17 -9.67 -3.79
C ARG A 109 11.32 -10.33 -4.87
N ARG A 110 10.74 -11.49 -4.60
CA ARG A 110 9.84 -12.19 -5.52
C ARG A 110 8.55 -11.38 -5.77
N SER A 111 7.97 -10.78 -4.73
CA SER A 111 6.79 -9.90 -4.88
C SER A 111 7.12 -8.72 -5.80
N LEU A 112 8.29 -8.09 -5.64
CA LEU A 112 8.75 -7.02 -6.52
C LEU A 112 9.15 -7.49 -7.93
N ARG A 113 9.36 -8.79 -8.18
CA ARG A 113 9.54 -9.33 -9.55
C ARG A 113 8.20 -9.55 -10.25
N ASN A 114 7.14 -9.85 -9.51
CA ASN A 114 5.79 -9.99 -10.03
C ASN A 114 5.35 -8.67 -10.71
N ARG A 115 5.22 -8.71 -12.04
CA ARG A 115 4.91 -7.53 -12.87
C ARG A 115 3.50 -6.99 -12.58
N PRO A 116 2.43 -7.81 -12.58
CA PRO A 116 1.11 -7.39 -12.12
C PRO A 116 1.13 -6.70 -10.75
N PHE A 117 1.88 -7.25 -9.78
CA PHE A 117 1.99 -6.65 -8.45
C PHE A 117 2.64 -5.28 -8.45
N ARG A 118 3.74 -5.10 -9.17
CA ARG A 118 4.41 -3.80 -9.27
C ARG A 118 3.51 -2.72 -9.85
N ILE A 119 2.74 -3.07 -10.88
CA ILE A 119 1.78 -2.14 -11.50
C ILE A 119 0.72 -1.74 -10.47
N LEU A 120 0.11 -2.74 -9.83
CA LEU A 120 -0.94 -2.52 -8.83
C LEU A 120 -0.44 -1.70 -7.63
N LEU A 121 0.72 -2.06 -7.08
CA LEU A 121 1.35 -1.36 -5.95
C LEU A 121 1.71 0.08 -6.33
N ALA A 122 2.30 0.31 -7.51
CA ALA A 122 2.63 1.66 -7.98
C ALA A 122 1.37 2.52 -8.13
N THR A 123 0.30 1.98 -8.73
CA THR A 123 -0.98 2.70 -8.80
C THR A 123 -1.51 3.01 -7.41
N TYR A 124 -1.51 2.04 -6.49
CA TYR A 124 -2.04 2.25 -5.14
C TYR A 124 -1.28 3.33 -4.36
N VAL A 125 0.06 3.36 -4.49
CA VAL A 125 0.92 4.38 -3.87
C VAL A 125 0.62 5.78 -4.44
N VAL A 126 0.49 5.90 -5.76
CA VAL A 126 0.13 7.16 -6.41
C VAL A 126 -1.28 7.60 -6.05
N ALA A 127 -2.25 6.68 -6.05
CA ALA A 127 -3.63 6.93 -5.65
C ALA A 127 -3.76 7.32 -4.17
N SER A 128 -2.83 6.90 -3.30
CA SER A 128 -2.83 7.33 -1.90
C SER A 128 -2.63 8.84 -1.74
N VAL A 129 -1.90 9.47 -2.68
CA VAL A 129 -1.70 10.94 -2.70
C VAL A 129 -3.01 11.67 -2.99
N THR A 130 -3.86 11.11 -3.86
CA THR A 130 -5.08 11.77 -4.33
C THR A 130 -6.11 11.96 -3.22
N GLY A 131 -6.10 11.11 -2.20
CA GLY A 131 -6.93 11.26 -1.00
C GLY A 131 -6.25 12.08 0.11
N ALA A 132 -4.93 11.98 0.25
CA ALA A 132 -4.20 12.64 1.33
C ALA A 132 -4.22 14.18 1.20
N ILE A 133 -4.02 14.71 -0.01
CA ILE A 133 -3.99 16.18 -0.23
C ILE A 133 -5.34 16.83 0.10
N PRO A 134 -6.50 16.37 -0.44
CA PRO A 134 -7.80 16.92 -0.06
C PRO A 134 -8.08 16.75 1.44
N GLY A 135 -7.73 15.61 2.03
CA GLY A 135 -7.91 15.38 3.47
C GLY A 135 -7.22 16.44 4.33
N THR A 136 -6.06 16.95 3.91
CA THR A 136 -5.33 18.03 4.60
C THR A 136 -5.83 19.43 4.23
N LEU A 137 -6.09 19.68 2.94
CA LEU A 137 -6.39 21.04 2.44
C LEU A 137 -7.88 21.40 2.44
N MET A 138 -8.79 20.44 2.64
CA MET A 138 -10.24 20.69 2.62
C MET A 138 -10.67 21.82 3.59
N PRO A 139 -10.17 21.90 4.84
CA PRO A 139 -10.50 23.01 5.74
C PRO A 139 -10.05 24.38 5.18
N PHE A 140 -8.89 24.43 4.53
CA PHE A 140 -8.35 25.65 3.93
C PHE A 140 -9.15 26.07 2.69
N PHE A 141 -9.50 25.11 1.84
CA PHE A 141 -10.33 25.36 0.66
C PHE A 141 -11.72 25.89 1.06
N ASN A 142 -12.35 25.25 2.04
CA ASN A 142 -13.63 25.69 2.58
C ASN A 142 -13.55 27.09 3.22
N ALA A 143 -12.56 27.34 4.07
CA ALA A 143 -12.44 28.60 4.82
C ALA A 143 -12.01 29.79 3.95
N TYR A 144 -11.12 29.58 2.98
CA TYR A 144 -10.47 30.69 2.27
C TYR A 144 -10.87 30.84 0.80
N VAL A 145 -11.40 29.79 0.15
CA VAL A 145 -11.86 29.83 -1.25
C VAL A 145 -13.37 30.00 -1.30
N ILE A 146 -14.13 29.08 -0.70
CA ILE A 146 -15.60 29.11 -0.76
C ILE A 146 -16.18 30.13 0.21
N ARG A 147 -15.57 30.29 1.39
CA ARG A 147 -15.98 31.25 2.43
C ARG A 147 -17.47 31.22 2.74
N PRO A 148 -18.06 30.06 3.06
CA PRO A 148 -19.47 30.01 3.41
C PRO A 148 -19.72 30.71 4.75
N ALA A 149 -20.96 31.17 4.97
CA ALA A 149 -21.34 31.88 6.20
C ALA A 149 -21.05 31.09 7.50
N ASN A 150 -21.13 29.75 7.46
CA ASN A 150 -20.81 28.86 8.57
C ASN A 150 -19.75 27.81 8.16
N PRO A 151 -18.44 28.15 8.15
CA PRO A 151 -17.39 27.27 7.65
C PRO A 151 -17.34 25.90 8.34
N ALA A 152 -17.52 25.85 9.66
CA ALA A 152 -17.47 24.60 10.41
C ALA A 152 -18.59 23.62 9.99
N VAL A 153 -19.82 24.11 9.84
CA VAL A 153 -20.98 23.30 9.44
C VAL A 153 -20.81 22.80 8.01
N TRP A 154 -20.42 23.68 7.09
CA TRP A 154 -20.20 23.30 5.69
C TRP A 154 -19.05 22.31 5.51
N LEU A 155 -17.98 22.43 6.29
CA LEU A 155 -16.89 21.44 6.29
C LEU A 155 -17.43 20.05 6.67
N SER A 156 -18.24 19.94 7.72
CA SER A 156 -18.87 18.67 8.12
C SER A 156 -19.80 18.13 7.02
N ILE A 157 -20.60 18.99 6.38
CA ILE A 157 -21.47 18.61 5.26
C ILE A 157 -20.66 18.04 4.10
N PHE A 158 -19.58 18.72 3.71
CA PHE A 158 -18.72 18.28 2.61
C PHE A 158 -18.03 16.94 2.91
N LEU A 159 -17.47 16.77 4.11
CA LEU A 159 -16.87 15.49 4.51
C LEU A 159 -17.92 14.37 4.54
N THR A 160 -19.12 14.66 5.06
CA THR A 160 -20.24 13.70 5.07
C THR A 160 -20.66 13.34 3.64
N ALA A 161 -20.72 14.30 2.73
CA ALA A 161 -21.04 14.05 1.33
C ALA A 161 -19.96 13.20 0.64
N TYR A 162 -18.69 13.45 0.92
CA TYR A 162 -17.58 12.66 0.37
C TYR A 162 -17.65 11.19 0.81
N PHE A 163 -17.67 10.93 2.13
CA PHE A 163 -17.72 9.57 2.66
C PHE A 163 -19.07 8.89 2.40
N GLY A 164 -20.16 9.66 2.51
CA GLY A 164 -21.51 9.19 2.24
C GLY A 164 -21.68 8.77 0.78
N ALA A 165 -21.22 9.57 -0.18
CA ALA A 165 -21.24 9.17 -1.59
C ALA A 165 -20.39 7.92 -1.85
N GLY A 166 -19.21 7.81 -1.22
CA GLY A 166 -18.37 6.61 -1.30
C GLY A 166 -19.09 5.35 -0.82
N LEU A 167 -19.82 5.44 0.29
CA LEU A 167 -20.62 4.34 0.85
C LEU A 167 -21.83 4.01 -0.04
N LEU A 168 -22.60 5.02 -0.45
CA LEU A 168 -23.83 4.85 -1.22
C LEU A 168 -23.56 4.31 -2.63
N CYS A 169 -22.44 4.69 -3.24
CA CYS A 169 -22.05 4.20 -4.56
C CYS A 169 -21.34 2.84 -4.52
N LEU A 170 -21.01 2.30 -3.35
CA LEU A 170 -20.29 1.03 -3.23
C LEU A 170 -21.03 -0.15 -3.89
N PRO A 171 -22.36 -0.35 -3.70
CA PRO A 171 -23.10 -1.40 -4.40
C PRO A 171 -23.09 -1.22 -5.92
N LEU A 172 -23.14 0.03 -6.40
CA LEU A 172 -23.08 0.35 -7.83
C LEU A 172 -21.73 -0.06 -8.41
N TRP A 173 -20.63 0.18 -7.68
CA TRP A 173 -19.30 -0.24 -8.10
C TRP A 173 -19.11 -1.75 -8.06
N VAL A 174 -19.66 -2.45 -7.06
CA VAL A 174 -19.65 -3.92 -7.03
C VAL A 174 -20.42 -4.48 -8.22
N ALA A 175 -21.58 -3.91 -8.56
CA ALA A 175 -22.34 -4.29 -9.75
C ALA A 175 -21.57 -4.00 -11.05
N ALA A 176 -20.89 -2.85 -11.14
CA ALA A 176 -20.05 -2.49 -12.27
C ALA A 176 -18.86 -3.45 -12.43
N ALA A 177 -18.19 -3.80 -11.33
CA ALA A 177 -17.07 -4.75 -11.33
C ALA A 177 -17.50 -6.15 -11.78
N ARG A 178 -18.71 -6.59 -11.40
CA ARG A 178 -19.29 -7.86 -11.86
C ARG A 178 -19.65 -7.86 -13.34
N ARG A 179 -20.18 -6.75 -13.86
CA ARG A 179 -20.66 -6.65 -15.25
C ARG A 179 -19.54 -6.37 -16.25
N PHE A 180 -18.60 -5.50 -15.89
CA PHE A 180 -17.55 -5.01 -16.80
C PHE A 180 -16.14 -5.49 -16.42
N GLY A 181 -16.00 -6.20 -15.29
CA GLY A 181 -14.71 -6.60 -14.73
C GLY A 181 -14.09 -5.55 -13.80
N LYS A 182 -13.16 -5.98 -12.93
CA LYS A 182 -12.52 -5.11 -11.93
C LYS A 182 -11.68 -4.00 -12.57
N ARG A 183 -10.93 -4.30 -13.63
CA ARG A 183 -10.02 -3.33 -14.29
C ARG A 183 -10.77 -2.15 -14.91
N PRO A 184 -11.79 -2.33 -15.77
CA PRO A 184 -12.54 -1.20 -16.32
C PRO A 184 -13.25 -0.36 -15.25
N ALA A 185 -13.83 -1.02 -14.22
CA ALA A 185 -14.45 -0.31 -13.09
C ALA A 185 -13.43 0.58 -12.35
N TRP A 186 -12.22 0.08 -12.12
CA TRP A 186 -11.17 0.84 -11.43
C TRP A 186 -10.61 2.00 -12.28
N LEU A 187 -10.51 1.81 -13.60
CA LEU A 187 -10.13 2.89 -14.51
C LEU A 187 -11.21 3.98 -14.56
N ALA A 188 -12.49 3.59 -14.59
CA ALA A 188 -13.60 4.53 -14.53
C ALA A 188 -13.60 5.36 -13.24
N SER A 189 -13.26 4.76 -12.09
CA SER A 189 -13.17 5.53 -10.84
C SER A 189 -12.10 6.62 -10.92
N PHE A 190 -10.92 6.35 -11.50
CA PHE A 190 -9.91 7.41 -11.67
C PHE A 190 -10.39 8.55 -12.55
N VAL A 191 -11.11 8.27 -13.65
CA VAL A 191 -11.69 9.30 -14.51
C VAL A 191 -12.70 10.16 -13.74
N MET A 192 -13.54 9.54 -12.93
CA MET A 192 -14.48 10.25 -12.05
C MET A 192 -13.75 11.10 -11.01
N GLY A 193 -12.70 10.56 -10.36
CA GLY A 193 -11.88 11.31 -9.41
C GLY A 193 -11.18 12.52 -10.05
N THR A 194 -10.59 12.35 -11.23
CA THR A 194 -9.92 13.42 -11.98
C THR A 194 -10.90 14.51 -12.39
N THR A 195 -12.07 14.14 -12.93
CA THR A 195 -13.09 15.11 -13.38
C THR A 195 -13.70 15.87 -12.21
N GLY A 196 -14.03 15.17 -11.11
CA GLY A 196 -14.55 15.79 -9.89
C GLY A 196 -13.56 16.75 -9.24
N GLY A 197 -12.35 16.26 -8.95
CA GLY A 197 -11.32 17.05 -8.31
C GLY A 197 -10.83 18.20 -9.19
N GLY A 198 -10.62 17.96 -10.48
CA GLY A 198 -10.17 18.98 -11.43
C GLY A 198 -11.18 20.11 -11.60
N ALA A 199 -12.48 19.80 -11.64
CA ALA A 199 -13.53 20.80 -11.76
C ALA A 199 -13.62 21.74 -10.55
N MET A 200 -13.18 21.31 -9.36
CA MET A 200 -13.17 22.15 -8.15
C MET A 200 -12.26 23.38 -8.30
N PHE A 201 -11.29 23.35 -9.23
CA PHE A 201 -10.41 24.50 -9.51
C PHE A 201 -11.19 25.73 -9.98
N PHE A 202 -12.31 25.54 -10.68
CA PHE A 202 -13.10 26.64 -11.25
C PHE A 202 -14.03 27.29 -10.23
N LEU A 203 -14.15 26.74 -9.02
CA LEU A 203 -15.05 27.27 -7.99
C LEU A 203 -14.50 28.53 -7.32
N GLY A 204 -15.40 29.40 -6.89
CA GLY A 204 -15.11 30.65 -6.20
C GLY A 204 -15.91 30.82 -4.91
N GLU A 205 -15.91 32.06 -4.43
CA GLU A 205 -16.62 32.46 -3.22
C GLU A 205 -18.14 32.24 -3.39
N GLY A 206 -18.78 31.58 -2.42
CA GLY A 206 -20.22 31.30 -2.42
C GLY A 206 -20.64 30.00 -3.13
N ASP A 207 -19.75 29.32 -3.88
CA ASP A 207 -20.06 28.11 -4.67
C ASP A 207 -20.20 26.82 -3.83
N THR A 208 -20.98 26.88 -2.75
CA THR A 208 -21.20 25.78 -1.81
C THR A 208 -21.91 24.58 -2.43
N LEU A 209 -22.97 24.81 -3.21
CA LEU A 209 -23.73 23.73 -3.86
C LEU A 209 -22.95 23.05 -5.00
N PRO A 210 -22.28 23.78 -5.92
CA PRO A 210 -21.38 23.17 -6.88
C PRO A 210 -20.27 22.35 -6.21
N LEU A 211 -19.66 22.87 -5.14
CA LEU A 211 -18.65 22.12 -4.39
C LEU A 211 -19.24 20.83 -3.80
N LEU A 212 -20.44 20.90 -3.21
CA LEU A 212 -21.11 19.74 -2.63
C LEU A 212 -21.30 18.63 -3.67
N PHE A 213 -21.76 18.98 -4.86
CA PHE A 213 -21.93 18.04 -5.97
C PHE A 213 -20.58 17.42 -6.40
N LEU A 214 -19.55 18.25 -6.63
CA LEU A 214 -18.24 17.77 -7.05
C LEU A 214 -17.56 16.90 -5.99
N ILE A 215 -17.76 17.20 -4.70
CA ILE A 215 -17.25 16.40 -3.60
C ILE A 215 -17.97 15.06 -3.52
N GLY A 216 -19.29 15.03 -3.69
CA GLY A 216 -20.04 13.78 -3.79
C GLY A 216 -19.57 12.94 -4.99
N TRP A 217 -19.34 13.57 -6.14
CA TRP A 217 -18.79 12.91 -7.32
C TRP A 217 -17.40 12.33 -7.07
N ALA A 218 -16.48 13.10 -6.50
CA ALA A 218 -15.15 12.61 -6.14
C ALA A 218 -15.21 11.50 -5.05
N GLY A 219 -16.12 11.63 -4.09
CA GLY A 219 -16.38 10.63 -3.05
C GLY A 219 -16.90 9.31 -3.60
N SER A 220 -17.72 9.34 -4.65
CA SER A 220 -18.18 8.12 -5.33
C SER A 220 -16.99 7.32 -5.92
N SER A 221 -15.98 8.01 -6.49
CA SER A 221 -14.75 7.39 -6.97
C SER A 221 -13.95 6.72 -5.85
N PHE A 222 -13.88 7.35 -4.68
CA PHE A 222 -13.21 6.81 -3.50
C PHE A 222 -13.78 5.44 -3.08
N GLY A 223 -15.11 5.29 -3.14
CA GLY A 223 -15.79 4.02 -2.85
C GLY A 223 -15.32 2.86 -3.73
N ALA A 224 -15.06 3.09 -5.02
CA ALA A 224 -14.53 2.06 -5.93
C ALA A 224 -13.11 1.63 -5.53
N GLY A 225 -12.24 2.60 -5.29
CA GLY A 225 -10.82 2.35 -4.97
C GLY A 225 -10.63 1.52 -3.70
N LEU A 226 -11.52 1.65 -2.72
CA LEU A 226 -11.44 0.95 -1.44
C LEU A 226 -11.48 -0.57 -1.56
N PHE A 227 -12.39 -1.12 -2.38
CA PHE A 227 -12.54 -2.58 -2.49
C PHE A 227 -11.92 -3.17 -3.76
N LEU A 228 -11.86 -2.43 -4.86
CA LEU A 228 -11.30 -2.94 -6.12
C LEU A 228 -9.80 -3.23 -5.99
N ALA A 229 -9.06 -2.33 -5.34
CA ALA A 229 -7.62 -2.47 -5.18
C ALA A 229 -7.24 -3.72 -4.35
N PRO A 230 -7.81 -3.99 -3.16
CA PRO A 230 -7.55 -5.24 -2.43
C PRO A 230 -8.13 -6.48 -3.13
N ALA A 231 -9.24 -6.37 -3.87
CA ALA A 231 -9.75 -7.48 -4.67
C ALA A 231 -8.79 -7.87 -5.80
N MET A 232 -8.22 -6.89 -6.52
CA MET A 232 -7.21 -7.12 -7.55
C MET A 232 -5.87 -7.57 -6.95
N GLN A 233 -5.54 -7.15 -5.72
CA GLN A 233 -4.36 -7.61 -5.00
C GLN A 233 -4.42 -9.13 -4.76
N ALA A 234 -5.60 -9.64 -4.38
CA ALA A 234 -5.81 -11.07 -4.21
C ALA A 234 -5.63 -11.85 -5.54
N ASP A 235 -6.12 -11.32 -6.66
CA ASP A 235 -5.94 -11.93 -7.98
C ASP A 235 -4.44 -12.04 -8.36
N VAL A 236 -3.64 -11.04 -7.95
CA VAL A 236 -2.18 -11.06 -8.12
C VAL A 236 -1.50 -12.07 -7.18
N ILE A 237 -2.06 -12.31 -5.99
CA ILE A 237 -1.54 -13.35 -5.08
C ILE A 237 -1.84 -14.74 -5.64
N ASP A 238 -3.00 -14.95 -6.28
CA ASP A 238 -3.28 -16.20 -6.99
C ASP A 238 -2.30 -16.40 -8.17
N TYR A 239 -2.01 -15.34 -8.95
CA TYR A 239 -0.99 -15.38 -10.01
C TYR A 239 0.40 -15.78 -9.49
N ASP A 240 0.71 -15.31 -8.28
CA ASP A 240 1.96 -15.62 -7.61
C ASP A 240 2.03 -17.05 -7.08
N GLU A 241 0.92 -17.60 -6.62
CA GLU A 241 0.79 -19.01 -6.24
C GLU A 241 1.02 -19.92 -7.45
N LEU A 242 0.46 -19.59 -8.63
CA LEU A 242 0.75 -20.31 -9.87
C LEU A 242 2.27 -20.38 -10.16
N HIS A 243 3.00 -19.30 -9.90
CA HIS A 243 4.44 -19.25 -10.15
C HIS A 243 5.28 -19.86 -9.05
N THR A 244 4.85 -19.87 -7.80
CA THR A 244 5.71 -20.24 -6.66
C THR A 244 5.26 -21.49 -5.93
N GLY A 245 4.04 -21.97 -6.17
CA GLY A 245 3.39 -23.03 -5.42
C GLY A 245 3.13 -22.68 -3.95
N ARG A 246 3.34 -21.43 -3.53
CA ARG A 246 3.18 -20.99 -2.14
C ARG A 246 2.22 -19.81 -2.07
N ARG A 247 1.35 -19.83 -1.06
CA ARG A 247 0.53 -18.67 -0.71
C ARG A 247 1.30 -17.70 0.15
N ARG A 248 1.24 -16.42 -0.22
CA ARG A 248 2.06 -15.34 0.35
C ARG A 248 1.24 -14.11 0.69
N GLU A 249 -0.01 -14.33 1.08
CA GLU A 249 -1.01 -13.30 1.33
C GLU A 249 -0.54 -12.26 2.36
N ALA A 250 0.01 -12.71 3.48
CA ALA A 250 0.56 -11.85 4.52
C ALA A 250 1.73 -10.97 4.01
N GLN A 251 2.60 -11.51 3.15
CA GLN A 251 3.73 -10.76 2.60
C GLN A 251 3.24 -9.68 1.63
N TYR A 252 2.36 -10.02 0.70
CA TYR A 252 1.76 -9.08 -0.24
C TYR A 252 0.98 -7.98 0.51
N THR A 253 0.23 -8.34 1.54
CA THR A 253 -0.51 -7.40 2.39
C THR A 253 0.41 -6.49 3.20
N ALA A 254 1.56 -6.98 3.64
CA ALA A 254 2.56 -6.15 4.31
C ALA A 254 3.11 -5.07 3.37
N PHE A 255 3.41 -5.43 2.12
CA PHE A 255 3.81 -4.45 1.10
C PHE A 255 2.71 -3.44 0.83
N TRP A 256 1.49 -3.94 0.64
CA TRP A 256 0.32 -3.13 0.37
C TRP A 256 0.10 -2.03 1.41
N THR A 257 0.22 -2.37 2.69
CA THR A 257 -0.06 -1.45 3.80
C THR A 257 1.12 -0.56 4.18
N MET A 258 2.35 -0.96 3.84
CA MET A 258 3.56 -0.22 4.21
C MET A 258 3.84 0.97 3.30
N TRP A 259 3.78 0.79 1.98
CA TRP A 259 4.22 1.82 1.02
C TRP A 259 3.42 3.14 1.08
N PRO A 260 2.08 3.14 1.19
CA PRO A 260 1.30 4.37 1.32
C PRO A 260 1.74 5.25 2.50
N LYS A 261 2.24 4.65 3.59
CA LYS A 261 2.67 5.40 4.79
C LYS A 261 3.84 6.35 4.51
N PHE A 262 4.75 5.96 3.60
CA PHE A 262 5.87 6.81 3.20
C PHE A 262 5.45 8.00 2.34
N VAL A 263 4.27 7.94 1.73
CA VAL A 263 3.75 8.98 0.82
C VAL A 263 2.70 9.84 1.51
N ALA A 264 1.94 9.30 2.46
CA ALA A 264 0.89 10.03 3.19
C ALA A 264 1.43 11.27 3.92
N ILE A 265 2.54 11.14 4.66
CA ILE A 265 3.12 12.25 5.42
C ILE A 265 3.61 13.38 4.50
N PRO A 266 4.45 13.13 3.47
CA PRO A 266 4.82 14.16 2.50
C PRO A 266 3.62 14.80 1.80
N SER A 267 2.60 14.00 1.45
CA SER A 267 1.41 14.48 0.75
C SER A 267 0.60 15.47 1.57
N ALA A 268 0.65 15.39 2.91
CA ALA A 268 0.03 16.36 3.81
C ALA A 268 0.95 17.56 4.10
N ALA A 269 2.24 17.33 4.32
CA ALA A 269 3.18 18.36 4.77
C ALA A 269 3.63 19.32 3.66
N VAL A 270 3.88 18.81 2.45
CA VAL A 270 4.37 19.63 1.33
C VAL A 270 3.36 20.71 0.93
N PRO A 271 2.05 20.43 0.79
CA PRO A 271 1.05 21.48 0.57
C PRO A 271 1.09 22.61 1.59
N ILE A 272 1.12 22.28 2.89
CA ILE A 272 1.14 23.29 3.96
C ILE A 272 2.41 24.14 3.88
N ALA A 273 3.56 23.52 3.62
CA ALA A 273 4.82 24.25 3.49
C ALA A 273 4.84 25.18 2.27
N ILE A 274 4.24 24.78 1.15
CA ILE A 274 4.07 25.67 -0.01
C ILE A 274 3.22 26.87 0.38
N LEU A 275 2.09 26.67 1.08
CA LEU A 275 1.27 27.78 1.57
C LEU A 275 2.03 28.72 2.51
N ALA A 276 2.79 28.16 3.46
CA ALA A 276 3.63 28.94 4.37
C ALA A 276 4.68 29.77 3.62
N SER A 277 5.32 29.20 2.59
CA SER A 277 6.30 29.91 1.75
C SER A 277 5.71 31.08 0.96
N LEU A 278 4.40 31.04 0.69
CA LEU A 278 3.64 32.11 0.02
C LEU A 278 3.08 33.14 1.00
N GLY A 279 3.39 33.03 2.29
CA GLY A 279 2.96 33.95 3.33
C GLY A 279 1.55 33.66 3.88
N TYR A 280 1.12 32.40 3.90
CA TYR A 280 -0.12 32.00 4.58
C TYR A 280 -0.09 32.40 6.06
N VAL A 281 -1.14 33.10 6.51
CA VAL A 281 -1.33 33.48 7.91
C VAL A 281 -2.70 32.99 8.38
N PRO A 282 -2.82 32.19 9.45
CA PRO A 282 -4.11 31.65 9.89
C PRO A 282 -5.09 32.75 10.32
N ASN A 283 -6.39 32.48 10.16
CA ASN A 283 -7.51 33.34 10.62
C ASN A 283 -7.57 34.77 10.07
N VAL A 284 -6.84 35.09 9.01
CA VAL A 284 -6.95 36.37 8.30
C VAL A 284 -7.33 36.17 6.83
N VAL A 285 -7.73 37.25 6.16
CA VAL A 285 -7.96 37.25 4.71
C VAL A 285 -6.64 37.00 4.01
N GLN A 286 -6.60 35.98 3.16
CA GLN A 286 -5.40 35.58 2.42
C GLN A 286 -5.19 36.44 1.18
N THR A 287 -3.92 36.57 0.78
CA THR A 287 -3.57 37.19 -0.50
C THR A 287 -4.09 36.36 -1.69
N PRO A 288 -4.35 36.98 -2.86
CA PRO A 288 -4.78 36.25 -4.05
C PRO A 288 -3.84 35.11 -4.46
N ALA A 289 -2.53 35.27 -4.22
CA ALA A 289 -1.52 34.25 -4.51
C ALA A 289 -1.71 33.00 -3.63
N VAL A 290 -1.96 33.19 -2.32
CA VAL A 290 -2.22 32.07 -1.39
C VAL A 290 -3.54 31.38 -1.72
N VAL A 291 -4.60 32.14 -2.04
CA VAL A 291 -5.88 31.56 -2.47
C VAL A 291 -5.72 30.72 -3.74
N LEU A 292 -5.00 31.22 -4.74
CA LEU A 292 -4.71 30.48 -5.97
C LEU A 292 -3.90 29.21 -5.69
N ALA A 293 -2.94 29.26 -4.77
CA ALA A 293 -2.17 28.09 -4.36
C ALA A 293 -3.05 27.05 -3.66
N ILE A 294 -3.94 27.45 -2.74
CA ILE A 294 -4.92 26.55 -2.11
C ILE A 294 -5.76 25.88 -3.19
N LYS A 295 -6.33 26.65 -4.13
CA LYS A 295 -7.14 26.12 -5.23
C LYS A 295 -6.36 25.12 -6.10
N SER A 296 -5.14 25.48 -6.49
CA SER A 296 -4.32 24.68 -7.40
C SER A 296 -3.89 23.37 -6.75
N ILE A 297 -3.41 23.42 -5.50
CA ILE A 297 -2.93 22.22 -4.80
C ILE A 297 -4.11 21.34 -4.39
N PHE A 298 -5.24 21.90 -3.96
CA PHE A 298 -6.41 21.12 -3.58
C PHE A 298 -7.07 20.41 -4.78
N ALA A 299 -7.21 21.09 -5.92
CA ALA A 299 -7.94 20.56 -7.07
C ALA A 299 -7.03 19.88 -8.11
N LEU A 300 -5.99 20.58 -8.59
CA LEU A 300 -5.21 20.13 -9.75
C LEU A 300 -4.16 19.07 -9.38
N ALA A 301 -3.57 19.14 -8.18
CA ALA A 301 -2.56 18.15 -7.79
C ALA A 301 -3.18 16.74 -7.65
N PRO A 302 -4.28 16.52 -6.91
CA PRO A 302 -4.96 15.22 -6.89
C PRO A 302 -5.42 14.75 -8.26
N ALA A 303 -5.95 15.65 -9.10
CA ALA A 303 -6.36 15.31 -10.47
C ALA A 303 -5.16 14.79 -11.31
N THR A 304 -3.99 15.43 -11.18
CA THR A 304 -2.76 15.01 -11.86
C THR A 304 -2.28 13.64 -11.36
N PHE A 305 -2.27 13.41 -10.05
CA PHE A 305 -1.91 12.11 -9.50
C PHE A 305 -2.94 11.02 -9.86
N ALA A 306 -4.23 11.35 -9.96
CA ALA A 306 -5.26 10.43 -10.43
C ALA A 306 -5.07 10.05 -11.91
N ILE A 307 -4.70 11.00 -12.77
CA ILE A 307 -4.32 10.73 -14.17
C ILE A 307 -3.09 9.81 -14.21
N LEU A 308 -2.06 10.09 -13.40
CA LEU A 308 -0.88 9.23 -13.33
C LEU A 308 -1.23 7.81 -12.86
N ALA A 309 -2.07 7.69 -11.83
CA ALA A 309 -2.58 6.42 -11.33
C ALA A 309 -3.34 5.66 -12.42
N PHE A 310 -4.20 6.34 -13.18
CA PHE A 310 -4.91 5.77 -14.34
C PHE A 310 -3.94 5.25 -15.40
N LEU A 311 -2.92 6.03 -15.79
CA LEU A 311 -1.94 5.64 -16.81
C LEU A 311 -1.12 4.40 -16.40
N ILE A 312 -0.84 4.25 -15.11
CA ILE A 312 -0.17 3.06 -14.57
C ILE A 312 -1.15 1.88 -14.54
N ALA A 313 -2.35 2.09 -13.98
CA ALA A 313 -3.41 1.09 -13.85
C ALA A 313 -3.85 0.52 -15.19
N TRP A 314 -3.82 1.33 -16.25
CA TRP A 314 -4.17 0.92 -17.60
C TRP A 314 -3.33 -0.27 -18.07
N ARG A 315 -2.09 -0.41 -17.58
CA ARG A 315 -1.20 -1.53 -17.94
C ARG A 315 -1.45 -2.80 -17.13
N PHE A 316 -2.40 -2.81 -16.19
CA PHE A 316 -2.71 -3.98 -15.39
C PHE A 316 -3.25 -5.12 -16.27
N PRO A 317 -2.62 -6.31 -16.28
CA PRO A 317 -2.88 -7.31 -17.30
C PRO A 317 -3.92 -8.38 -16.91
N ILE A 318 -4.32 -8.48 -15.63
CA ILE A 318 -5.22 -9.54 -15.18
C ILE A 318 -6.68 -9.08 -15.35
N ASP A 319 -7.39 -9.77 -16.22
CA ASP A 319 -8.85 -9.70 -16.38
C ASP A 319 -9.51 -11.00 -15.87
N GLU A 320 -10.84 -11.11 -16.00
CA GLU A 320 -11.59 -12.27 -15.53
C GLU A 320 -11.20 -13.58 -16.26
N PRO A 321 -11.06 -13.62 -17.61
CA PRO A 321 -10.55 -14.80 -18.30
C PRO A 321 -9.14 -15.21 -17.86
N ALA A 322 -8.22 -14.25 -17.72
CA ALA A 322 -6.87 -14.52 -17.24
C ALA A 322 -6.88 -15.08 -15.81
N HIS A 323 -7.70 -14.52 -14.91
CA HIS A 323 -7.82 -15.02 -13.53
C HIS A 323 -8.37 -16.45 -13.48
N ARG A 324 -9.38 -16.77 -14.31
CA ARG A 324 -9.89 -18.13 -14.42
C ARG A 324 -8.82 -19.13 -14.89
N ALA A 325 -8.00 -18.72 -15.87
CA ALA A 325 -6.88 -19.53 -16.34
C ALA A 325 -5.80 -19.73 -15.25
N ILE A 326 -5.55 -18.71 -14.41
CA ILE A 326 -4.65 -18.83 -13.26
C ILE A 326 -5.15 -19.92 -12.29
N LEU A 327 -6.42 -19.86 -11.89
CA LEU A 327 -7.00 -20.85 -10.98
C LEU A 327 -6.98 -22.27 -11.57
N ALA A 328 -7.28 -22.41 -12.87
CA ALA A 328 -7.16 -23.68 -13.56
C ALA A 328 -5.71 -24.21 -13.55
N GLY A 329 -4.72 -23.33 -13.77
CA GLY A 329 -3.30 -23.68 -13.70
C GLY A 329 -2.85 -24.14 -12.31
N ILE A 330 -3.33 -23.50 -11.25
CA ILE A 330 -3.08 -23.93 -9.85
C ILE A 330 -3.68 -25.33 -9.63
N GLY A 331 -4.89 -25.57 -10.13
CA GLY A 331 -5.52 -26.89 -10.11
C GLY A 331 -4.68 -27.96 -10.83
N ARG A 332 -4.10 -27.63 -11.98
CA ARG A 332 -3.20 -28.55 -12.73
C ARG A 332 -1.93 -28.86 -11.98
N HIS A 333 -1.30 -27.85 -11.35
CA HIS A 333 -0.13 -28.06 -10.50
C HIS A 333 -0.43 -28.99 -9.31
N ALA A 334 -1.63 -28.96 -8.75
CA ALA A 334 -2.05 -29.88 -7.69
C ALA A 334 -2.12 -31.35 -8.16
N HIS A 335 -2.34 -31.59 -9.45
CA HIS A 335 -2.31 -32.92 -10.07
C HIS A 335 -0.93 -33.29 -10.65
N GLY A 336 0.08 -32.44 -10.46
CA GLY A 336 1.43 -32.67 -10.99
C GLY A 336 1.56 -32.41 -12.49
N GLU A 337 0.61 -31.70 -13.11
CA GLU A 337 0.66 -31.34 -14.52
C GLU A 337 1.28 -29.95 -14.74
N ASP A 338 1.83 -29.73 -15.93
CA ASP A 338 2.30 -28.41 -16.36
C ASP A 338 1.12 -27.45 -16.57
N ALA A 339 1.27 -26.19 -16.20
CA ALA A 339 0.29 -25.13 -16.47
C ALA A 339 0.84 -24.15 -17.51
N VAL A 340 -0.03 -23.43 -18.22
CA VAL A 340 0.39 -22.33 -19.11
C VAL A 340 0.13 -21.02 -18.40
N ASP A 341 1.12 -20.14 -18.31
CA ASP A 341 0.93 -18.79 -17.81
C ASP A 341 0.02 -17.99 -18.76
N PRO A 342 -1.16 -17.51 -18.33
CA PRO A 342 -2.06 -16.76 -19.20
C PRO A 342 -1.53 -15.38 -19.60
N LEU A 343 -0.51 -14.84 -18.93
CA LEU A 343 0.07 -13.53 -19.20
C LEU A 343 1.32 -13.58 -20.09
N THR A 344 2.11 -14.65 -19.99
CA THR A 344 3.37 -14.82 -20.74
C THR A 344 3.31 -15.92 -21.80
N HIS A 345 2.31 -16.80 -21.72
CA HIS A 345 2.16 -18.01 -22.54
C HIS A 345 3.29 -19.03 -22.38
N GLU A 346 4.12 -18.88 -21.35
CA GLU A 346 5.16 -19.85 -21.02
C GLU A 346 4.57 -21.07 -20.30
N VAL A 347 5.14 -22.25 -20.56
CA VAL A 347 4.79 -23.49 -19.86
C VAL A 347 5.50 -23.50 -18.51
N LEU A 348 4.72 -23.59 -17.44
CA LEU A 348 5.15 -23.60 -16.06
C LEU A 348 5.06 -25.02 -15.50
N PRO A 349 6.20 -25.70 -15.27
CA PRO A 349 6.19 -27.00 -14.61
C PRO A 349 5.73 -26.88 -13.15
N PRO A 350 5.12 -27.94 -12.60
CA PRO A 350 4.69 -27.96 -11.21
C PRO A 350 5.90 -27.77 -10.29
N PRO A 351 5.73 -27.18 -9.09
CA PRO A 351 6.83 -26.87 -8.18
C PRO A 351 7.80 -28.02 -7.91
N ALA A 352 7.31 -29.25 -7.88
CA ALA A 352 8.10 -30.46 -7.66
C ALA A 352 8.99 -30.87 -8.86
N ALA A 353 8.63 -30.48 -10.09
CA ALA A 353 9.34 -30.85 -11.32
C ALA A 353 10.34 -29.78 -11.81
N ARG A 354 10.58 -28.73 -11.02
CA ARG A 354 11.45 -27.61 -11.40
C ARG A 354 12.92 -27.97 -11.33
N ALA A 355 13.74 -27.34 -12.18
CA ALA A 355 15.17 -27.60 -12.31
C ALA A 355 16.01 -27.26 -11.05
N VAL A 356 15.49 -26.38 -10.20
CA VAL A 356 16.06 -26.05 -8.88
C VAL A 356 14.96 -26.30 -7.86
N ASP A 357 15.29 -27.05 -6.81
CA ASP A 357 14.34 -27.28 -5.72
C ASP A 357 13.92 -25.96 -5.09
N GLU A 358 12.64 -25.84 -4.72
CA GLU A 358 12.13 -24.58 -4.19
C GLU A 358 12.88 -24.07 -2.95
N PRO A 359 13.24 -24.91 -1.94
CA PRO A 359 14.04 -24.43 -0.81
C PRO A 359 15.34 -23.72 -1.23
N THR A 360 16.07 -24.28 -2.19
CA THR A 360 17.29 -23.66 -2.74
C THR A 360 16.97 -22.40 -3.55
N ALA A 361 15.94 -22.42 -4.40
CA ALA A 361 15.54 -21.24 -5.16
C ALA A 361 15.17 -20.06 -4.23
N TRP A 362 14.44 -20.36 -3.15
CA TRP A 362 14.08 -19.40 -2.09
C TRP A 362 15.32 -18.85 -1.36
N PHE A 363 16.32 -19.70 -1.09
CA PHE A 363 17.59 -19.26 -0.52
C PHE A 363 18.36 -18.33 -1.47
N LEU A 364 18.43 -18.66 -2.76
CA LEU A 364 19.11 -17.82 -3.75
C LEU A 364 18.43 -16.46 -3.96
N ASP A 365 17.11 -16.38 -3.73
CA ASP A 365 16.35 -15.14 -3.82
C ASP A 365 16.59 -14.16 -2.67
N TYR A 366 17.42 -14.49 -1.67
CA TYR A 366 18.02 -13.48 -0.79
C TYR A 366 18.92 -12.49 -1.55
N PHE A 367 19.35 -12.84 -2.77
CA PHE A 367 20.26 -12.07 -3.60
C PHE A 367 19.59 -11.71 -4.94
N SER A 368 20.02 -10.59 -5.53
CA SER A 368 19.64 -10.24 -6.90
C SER A 368 20.44 -11.08 -7.90
N ALA A 369 19.94 -11.19 -9.12
CA ALA A 369 20.66 -11.82 -10.22
C ALA A 369 22.06 -11.18 -10.43
N ARG A 370 22.18 -9.86 -10.22
CA ARG A 370 23.46 -9.14 -10.29
C ARG A 370 24.43 -9.54 -9.17
N GLU A 371 23.94 -9.68 -7.94
CA GLU A 371 24.74 -10.12 -6.79
C GLU A 371 25.22 -11.57 -6.96
N LEU A 372 24.36 -12.47 -7.47
CA LEU A 372 24.73 -13.86 -7.75
C LEU A 372 25.77 -13.96 -8.89
N ARG A 373 25.59 -13.18 -9.98
CA ARG A 373 26.60 -13.12 -11.06
C ARG A 373 27.94 -12.58 -10.56
N ARG A 374 27.94 -11.57 -9.69
CA ARG A 374 29.15 -11.07 -9.04
C ARG A 374 29.81 -12.09 -8.14
N PHE A 375 29.03 -12.84 -7.37
CA PHE A 375 29.56 -13.95 -6.56
C PHE A 375 30.28 -14.99 -7.42
N LEU A 376 29.67 -15.39 -8.55
CA LEU A 376 30.28 -16.34 -9.49
C LEU A 376 31.59 -15.81 -10.12
N GLY A 377 31.75 -14.50 -10.29
CA GLY A 377 32.94 -13.90 -10.90
C GLY A 377 34.04 -13.44 -9.93
N MET A 378 33.68 -13.01 -8.71
CA MET A 378 34.60 -12.37 -7.76
C MET A 378 34.90 -13.22 -6.51
N GLY A 379 34.26 -14.37 -6.36
CA GLY A 379 34.54 -15.33 -5.30
C GLY A 379 33.74 -15.13 -4.00
N PRO A 380 34.01 -15.97 -2.97
CA PRO A 380 33.10 -16.23 -1.87
C PRO A 380 32.90 -15.08 -0.88
N GLY A 381 33.85 -14.15 -0.74
CA GLY A 381 33.72 -13.00 0.18
C GLY A 381 32.77 -11.90 -0.31
N THR A 382 32.37 -11.94 -1.59
CA THR A 382 31.61 -10.88 -2.26
C THR A 382 30.21 -10.62 -1.65
N PRO A 383 29.38 -11.63 -1.37
CA PRO A 383 28.01 -11.41 -0.88
C PRO A 383 27.97 -10.73 0.48
N VAL A 384 28.88 -11.11 1.39
CA VAL A 384 28.96 -10.54 2.74
C VAL A 384 29.39 -9.08 2.68
N ARG A 385 30.40 -8.77 1.86
CA ARG A 385 30.90 -7.41 1.66
C ARG A 385 29.83 -6.51 1.06
N ASP A 386 29.12 -6.98 0.05
CA ASP A 386 28.08 -6.21 -0.64
C ASP A 386 26.88 -5.92 0.30
N VAL A 387 26.44 -6.92 1.07
CA VAL A 387 25.35 -6.73 2.05
C VAL A 387 25.77 -5.76 3.17
N ARG A 388 26.97 -5.90 3.74
CA ARG A 388 27.47 -4.99 4.79
C ARG A 388 27.59 -3.55 4.29
N ARG A 389 28.14 -3.34 3.09
CA ARG A 389 28.27 -2.01 2.48
C ARG A 389 26.90 -1.37 2.27
N ALA A 390 25.94 -2.10 1.73
CA ALA A 390 24.59 -1.57 1.52
C ALA A 390 23.90 -1.22 2.85
N ALA A 391 23.97 -2.10 3.85
CA ALA A 391 23.41 -1.82 5.18
C ALA A 391 24.04 -0.58 5.83
N LEU A 392 25.37 -0.43 5.74
CA LEU A 392 26.10 0.71 6.29
C LEU A 392 25.71 2.01 5.59
N LEU A 393 25.68 2.03 4.25
CA LEU A 393 25.30 3.22 3.49
C LEU A 393 23.88 3.68 3.83
N CYS A 394 22.92 2.74 3.89
CA CYS A 394 21.55 3.05 4.29
C CYS A 394 21.47 3.52 5.76
N GLY A 395 22.26 2.93 6.65
CA GLY A 395 22.36 3.37 8.05
C GLY A 395 22.91 4.80 8.18
N ILE A 396 23.94 5.15 7.41
CA ILE A 396 24.50 6.51 7.37
C ILE A 396 23.44 7.52 6.88
N VAL A 397 22.71 7.18 5.81
CA VAL A 397 21.62 8.03 5.31
C VAL A 397 20.52 8.19 6.38
N ALA A 398 20.15 7.11 7.07
CA ALA A 398 19.14 7.14 8.12
C ALA A 398 19.54 8.07 9.28
N VAL A 399 20.78 7.95 9.77
CA VAL A 399 21.31 8.82 10.84
C VAL A 399 21.44 10.26 10.37
N GLY A 400 21.96 10.50 9.17
CA GLY A 400 22.12 11.85 8.61
C GLY A 400 20.79 12.57 8.42
N ALA A 401 19.79 11.89 7.83
CA ALA A 401 18.45 12.44 7.67
C ALA A 401 17.73 12.61 9.01
N GLY A 402 17.91 11.69 9.96
CA GLY A 402 17.38 11.81 11.32
C GLY A 402 17.97 13.01 12.07
N ALA A 403 19.28 13.23 11.96
CA ALA A 403 19.95 14.40 12.54
C ALA A 403 19.49 15.71 11.91
N LEU A 404 19.26 15.73 10.59
CA LEU A 404 18.67 16.88 9.90
C LEU A 404 17.26 17.18 10.40
N GLY A 405 16.41 16.15 10.54
CA GLY A 405 15.07 16.27 11.10
C GLY A 405 15.09 16.77 12.56
N ALA A 406 15.98 16.24 13.39
CA ALA A 406 16.13 16.69 14.78
C ALA A 406 16.59 18.15 14.85
N ARG A 407 17.48 18.60 13.95
CA ARG A 407 17.93 20.00 13.89
C ARG A 407 16.83 20.97 13.44
N SER A 408 15.92 20.51 12.58
CA SER A 408 14.78 21.34 12.15
C SER A 408 13.70 21.51 13.23
N VAL A 409 13.68 20.64 14.25
CA VAL A 409 12.74 20.72 15.38
C VAL A 409 13.40 21.49 16.52
N THR A 410 13.17 22.80 16.59
CA THR A 410 13.70 23.64 17.69
C THR A 410 12.78 23.65 18.91
N ASN A 411 11.46 23.51 18.71
CA ASN A 411 10.44 23.46 19.74
C ASN A 411 9.34 22.48 19.34
N LEU A 412 8.84 21.66 20.27
CA LEU A 412 7.72 20.74 20.04
C LEU A 412 6.39 21.46 19.71
N ALA A 413 6.30 22.76 20.02
CA ALA A 413 5.16 23.60 19.67
C ALA A 413 5.31 24.30 18.30
N ALA A 414 6.50 24.26 17.69
CA ALA A 414 6.75 24.89 16.39
C ALA A 414 6.60 23.87 15.26
N ASP A 415 6.10 24.32 14.10
CA ASP A 415 6.05 23.50 12.89
C ASP A 415 7.48 23.21 12.43
N PRO A 416 7.90 21.92 12.31
CA PRO A 416 9.22 21.56 11.80
C PRO A 416 9.45 21.92 10.33
N GLY A 417 8.38 22.28 9.61
CA GLY A 417 8.41 22.60 8.19
C GLY A 417 8.64 21.37 7.31
N ALA A 418 8.46 21.53 5.99
CA ALA A 418 8.58 20.41 5.05
C ALA A 418 9.95 19.72 5.08
N VAL A 419 11.04 20.48 5.27
CA VAL A 419 12.39 19.90 5.29
C VAL A 419 12.53 18.91 6.46
N GLY A 420 12.07 19.29 7.66
CA GLY A 420 12.11 18.41 8.83
C GLY A 420 11.27 17.16 8.66
N VAL A 421 10.05 17.33 8.14
CA VAL A 421 9.14 16.20 7.87
C VAL A 421 9.73 15.24 6.84
N LEU A 422 10.22 15.75 5.71
CA LEU A 422 10.81 14.92 4.65
C LEU A 422 12.09 14.22 5.14
N ALA A 423 12.90 14.89 5.97
CA ALA A 423 14.10 14.30 6.55
C ALA A 423 13.76 13.11 7.47
N ILE A 424 12.71 13.22 8.30
CA ILE A 424 12.26 12.11 9.17
C ILE A 424 11.69 10.95 8.34
N VAL A 425 10.91 11.23 7.30
CA VAL A 425 10.38 10.20 6.39
C VAL A 425 11.53 9.46 5.69
N LEU A 426 12.53 10.20 5.18
CA LEU A 426 13.73 9.62 4.58
C LEU A 426 14.51 8.79 5.59
N ALA A 427 14.66 9.26 6.84
CA ALA A 427 15.35 8.53 7.90
C ALA A 427 14.67 7.17 8.17
N GLY A 428 13.34 7.16 8.32
CA GLY A 428 12.57 5.95 8.53
C GLY A 428 12.66 4.97 7.35
N PHE A 429 12.58 5.47 6.11
CA PHE A 429 12.73 4.64 4.92
C PHE A 429 14.13 4.04 4.82
N ALA A 430 15.18 4.85 5.00
CA ALA A 430 16.56 4.40 4.96
C ALA A 430 16.86 3.37 6.06
N LEU A 431 16.29 3.55 7.26
CA LEU A 431 16.39 2.57 8.35
C LEU A 431 15.72 1.24 7.98
N ALA A 432 14.51 1.28 7.41
CA ALA A 432 13.83 0.07 6.95
C ALA A 432 14.65 -0.69 5.89
N VAL A 433 15.26 0.03 4.95
CA VAL A 433 16.15 -0.56 3.94
C VAL A 433 17.43 -1.12 4.58
N ALA A 434 18.03 -0.42 5.55
CA ALA A 434 19.19 -0.91 6.29
C ALA A 434 18.86 -2.23 7.02
N CYS A 435 17.75 -2.29 7.75
CA CYS A 435 17.26 -3.51 8.40
C CYS A 435 17.03 -4.64 7.39
N PHE A 436 16.42 -4.33 6.23
CA PHE A 436 16.25 -5.31 5.15
C PHE A 436 17.59 -5.90 4.69
N HIS A 437 18.65 -5.09 4.58
CA HIS A 437 19.99 -5.59 4.26
C HIS A 437 20.60 -6.41 5.40
N LEU A 438 20.46 -6.00 6.65
CA LEU A 438 20.95 -6.75 7.81
C LEU A 438 20.36 -8.16 7.90
N LEU A 439 19.07 -8.32 7.58
CA LEU A 439 18.39 -9.63 7.54
C LEU A 439 18.99 -10.60 6.50
N ARG A 440 19.79 -10.10 5.55
CA ARG A 440 20.46 -10.91 4.52
C ARG A 440 21.83 -11.42 4.94
N LEU A 441 22.40 -10.93 6.03
CA LEU A 441 23.76 -11.27 6.46
C LEU A 441 23.94 -12.76 6.74
N GLY A 442 22.96 -13.39 7.40
CA GLY A 442 22.99 -14.84 7.66
C GLY A 442 23.04 -15.65 6.36
N ALA A 443 22.19 -15.32 5.40
CA ALA A 443 22.20 -15.96 4.08
C ALA A 443 23.52 -15.68 3.32
N ALA A 444 24.07 -14.47 3.44
CA ALA A 444 25.34 -14.09 2.80
C ALA A 444 26.52 -14.90 3.33
N HIS A 445 26.61 -15.13 4.64
CA HIS A 445 27.63 -15.99 5.23
C HIS A 445 27.45 -17.45 4.78
N ARG A 446 26.22 -17.97 4.73
CA ARG A 446 25.94 -19.32 4.24
C ARG A 446 26.34 -19.49 2.77
N LEU A 447 26.03 -18.52 1.92
CA LEU A 447 26.42 -18.56 0.51
C LEU A 447 27.95 -18.50 0.35
N ALA A 448 28.63 -17.64 1.13
CA ALA A 448 30.08 -17.55 1.17
C ALA A 448 30.75 -18.86 1.63
N ALA A 449 30.10 -19.60 2.53
CA ALA A 449 30.55 -20.91 3.02
C ALA A 449 30.26 -22.07 2.05
N GLY A 450 29.74 -21.79 0.85
CA GLY A 450 29.48 -22.83 -0.16
C GLY A 450 28.17 -23.59 0.02
N ALA A 451 27.16 -23.01 0.68
CA ALA A 451 25.88 -23.69 0.92
C ALA A 451 25.13 -24.13 -0.36
N VAL A 452 25.43 -23.53 -1.51
CA VAL A 452 24.84 -23.90 -2.81
C VAL A 452 25.95 -24.03 -3.86
N PRO A 453 26.01 -25.13 -4.62
CA PRO A 453 26.98 -25.30 -5.70
C PRO A 453 26.85 -24.23 -6.78
N ALA A 454 27.97 -23.79 -7.35
CA ALA A 454 27.99 -22.76 -8.40
C ALA A 454 27.15 -23.13 -9.64
N GLU A 455 27.06 -24.42 -9.96
CA GLU A 455 26.25 -24.93 -11.07
C GLU A 455 24.75 -24.72 -10.84
N VAL A 456 24.26 -24.96 -9.61
CA VAL A 456 22.86 -24.70 -9.25
C VAL A 456 22.54 -23.20 -9.33
N ILE A 457 23.51 -22.35 -8.94
CA ILE A 457 23.37 -20.89 -9.06
C ILE A 457 23.30 -20.47 -10.54
N ARG A 458 24.09 -21.07 -11.42
CA ARG A 458 24.03 -20.81 -12.87
C ARG A 458 22.69 -21.21 -13.46
N ARG A 459 22.16 -22.39 -13.10
CA ARG A 459 20.83 -22.85 -13.51
C ARG A 459 19.73 -21.91 -13.03
N HIS A 460 19.78 -21.46 -11.76
CA HIS A 460 18.84 -20.46 -11.22
C HIS A 460 18.89 -19.12 -11.98
N LEU A 461 20.05 -18.76 -12.53
CA LEU A 461 20.23 -17.55 -13.33
C LEU A 461 19.87 -17.73 -14.82
N GLY A 462 19.47 -18.94 -15.25
CA GLY A 462 19.27 -19.28 -16.65
C GLY A 462 20.55 -19.22 -17.49
N LEU A 463 21.72 -19.41 -16.86
CA LEU A 463 23.02 -19.42 -17.53
C LEU A 463 23.39 -20.85 -17.95
N ALA A 464 24.06 -20.98 -19.10
CA ALA A 464 24.62 -22.25 -19.54
C ALA A 464 25.68 -22.79 -18.54
N ALA A 465 25.80 -24.12 -18.46
CA ALA A 465 26.79 -24.79 -17.62
C ALA A 465 28.21 -24.30 -17.95
N ALA A 466 29.09 -24.26 -16.94
CA ALA A 466 30.51 -23.97 -17.18
C ALA A 466 31.12 -25.04 -18.12
N PRO A 467 32.02 -24.68 -19.05
CA PRO A 467 32.90 -25.69 -19.62
C PRO A 467 33.66 -26.37 -18.47
N ALA A 468 33.72 -27.70 -18.51
CA ALA A 468 34.38 -28.50 -17.48
C ALA A 468 35.81 -27.97 -17.24
N PRO A 469 36.29 -27.92 -15.98
CA PRO A 469 37.67 -27.53 -15.71
C PRO A 469 38.58 -28.46 -16.51
N ALA A 470 39.44 -27.87 -17.36
CA ALA A 470 40.40 -28.63 -18.14
C ALA A 470 41.21 -29.51 -17.19
N VAL A 471 41.04 -30.82 -17.31
CA VAL A 471 41.85 -31.78 -16.56
C VAL A 471 43.31 -31.44 -16.87
N PRO A 472 44.14 -31.10 -15.88
CA PRO A 472 45.55 -30.87 -16.14
C PRO A 472 46.10 -32.18 -16.71
N ARG A 473 46.50 -32.15 -17.98
CA ARG A 473 47.27 -33.24 -18.57
C ARG A 473 48.49 -33.42 -17.67
N ARG A 474 48.51 -34.51 -16.91
CA ARG A 474 49.73 -34.97 -16.22
C ARG A 474 50.78 -35.13 -17.32
N ALA A 475 51.81 -34.29 -17.26
CA ALA A 475 53.05 -34.48 -18.00
C ALA A 475 53.94 -35.46 -17.22
#